data_AF-A0A5S3TZV1-F1
#
_entry.id   AF-A0A5S3TZV1-F1
#
_cell.length_a   1.000
_cell.length_b   1.000
_cell.length_c   1.000
_cell.angle_alpha   90.00
_cell.angle_beta   90.00
_cell.angle_gamma   90.00
#
_symmetry.space_group_name_H-M   'P 1'
#
loop_
_entity.id
_entity.type
_entity.pdbx_description
1 polymer ?
#
loop_
_entity_poly.entity_id
_entity_poly.type
_entity_poly.pdbx_seq_one_letter_code
_entity_poly.pdbx_strand_id
1 'polypeptide(L)' 'MSLADALMPLDRPQHDVALTALEKGIHPAQQRLVFEVFIEQNLCHLMLRQKGHAVKAVPVIRHTHLEPAVI' A
#
# COMPACT_ATOMS: atom_id res chain seq x y z
N MET A 1 -3.77 6.79 21.49
CA MET A 1 -4.14 5.43 21.07
C MET A 1 -2.86 4.64 20.88
N SER A 2 -2.76 3.43 21.41
CA SER A 2 -1.68 2.47 21.13
C SER A 2 -2.04 1.58 19.93
N LEU A 3 -1.11 0.76 19.42
CA LEU A 3 -1.42 -0.22 18.37
C LEU A 3 -2.41 -1.29 18.89
N ALA A 4 -2.23 -1.74 20.13
CA ALA A 4 -3.14 -2.67 20.77
C ALA A 4 -4.57 -2.11 20.85
N ASP A 5 -4.71 -0.82 21.17
CA ASP A 5 -6.00 -0.13 21.20
C ASP A 5 -6.63 -0.02 19.80
N ALA A 6 -5.81 0.01 18.73
CA ALA A 6 -6.27 0.09 17.36
C ALA A 6 -6.71 -1.27 16.79
N LEU A 7 -6.12 -2.37 17.28
CA LEU A 7 -6.46 -3.73 16.87
C LEU A 7 -7.70 -4.26 17.58
N MET A 8 -7.91 -3.87 18.84
CA MET A 8 -9.05 -4.31 19.65
C MET A 8 -10.44 -4.09 19.00
N PRO A 9 -10.78 -2.93 18.40
CA PRO A 9 -12.07 -2.73 17.75
C PRO A 9 -12.24 -3.53 16.45
N LEU A 10 -11.16 -4.06 15.86
CA LEU A 10 -11.20 -4.87 14.65
C LEU A 10 -11.53 -6.35 14.96
N ASP A 11 -10.98 -6.86 16.05
CA ASP A 11 -11.19 -8.24 16.52
C ASP A 11 -12.45 -8.39 17.40
N ARG A 12 -12.77 -7.35 18.17
CA ARG A 12 -13.98 -7.30 19.02
C ARG A 12 -14.54 -5.88 19.07
N PRO A 13 -15.47 -5.51 18.16
CA PRO A 13 -16.16 -4.23 18.27
C PRO A 13 -16.93 -4.18 19.60
N GLN A 14 -16.58 -3.22 20.46
CA GLN A 14 -17.29 -3.00 21.72
C GLN A 14 -18.67 -2.39 21.45
N HIS A 15 -19.61 -2.55 22.38
CA HIS A 15 -21.02 -2.12 22.21
C HIS A 15 -21.20 -0.62 21.92
N ASP A 16 -20.21 0.22 22.25
CA ASP A 16 -20.20 1.68 22.05
C ASP A 16 -19.30 2.12 20.86
N VAL A 17 -18.74 1.17 20.11
CA VAL A 17 -18.02 1.49 18.88
C VAL A 17 -19.05 1.94 17.86
N ALA A 18 -18.83 3.12 17.27
CA ALA A 18 -19.63 3.61 16.15
C ALA A 18 -19.45 2.67 14.95
N LEU A 19 -20.24 1.59 14.90
CA LEU A 19 -20.18 0.54 13.89
C LEU A 19 -20.25 1.14 12.48
N THR A 20 -21.10 2.16 12.31
CA THR A 20 -21.22 2.94 11.08
C THR A 20 -19.92 3.63 10.67
N ALA A 21 -19.09 4.09 11.62
CA ALA A 21 -17.78 4.67 11.33
C ALA A 21 -16.76 3.59 10.95
N LEU A 22 -16.85 2.39 11.54
CA LEU A 22 -16.02 1.24 11.21
C LEU A 22 -16.35 0.70 9.79
N GLU A 23 -17.63 0.60 9.46
CA GLU A 23 -18.13 0.21 8.13
C GLU A 23 -17.70 1.19 7.05
N LYS A 24 -17.72 2.50 7.35
CA LYS A 24 -17.30 3.55 6.42
C LYS A 24 -15.79 3.78 6.38
N GLY A 25 -14.99 3.06 7.18
CA GLY A 25 -13.54 3.23 7.23
C GLY A 25 -13.06 4.54 7.90
N ILE A 26 -13.94 5.23 8.63
CA ILE A 26 -13.67 6.55 9.24
C ILE A 26 -13.19 6.39 10.69
N HIS A 27 -13.24 5.17 11.24
CA HIS A 27 -12.84 4.94 12.62
C HIS A 27 -11.33 5.23 12.81
N PRO A 28 -10.92 5.98 13.85
CA PRO A 28 -9.53 6.38 14.05
C PRO A 28 -8.57 5.18 14.15
N ALA A 29 -9.05 4.06 14.71
CA ALA A 29 -8.30 2.80 14.74
C ALA A 29 -7.95 2.28 13.34
N GLN A 30 -8.90 2.29 12.40
CA GLN A 30 -8.66 1.87 11.02
C GLN A 30 -7.72 2.85 10.30
N GLN A 31 -7.88 4.15 10.52
CA GLN A 31 -6.99 5.16 9.93
C GLN A 31 -5.55 4.97 10.38
N ARG A 32 -5.31 4.64 11.66
CA ARG A 32 -3.98 4.30 12.15
C ARG A 32 -3.42 3.06 11.45
N LEU A 33 -4.19 1.98 11.39
CA LEU A 33 -3.74 0.73 10.78
C LEU A 33 -3.41 0.91 9.29
N VAL A 34 -4.24 1.65 8.55
CA VAL A 34 -3.99 1.99 7.14
C VAL A 34 -2.70 2.80 6.99
N PHE A 35 -2.43 3.73 7.90
CA PHE A 35 -1.20 4.51 7.87
C PHE A 35 0.04 3.65 8.10
N GLU A 36 0.00 2.71 9.05
CA GLU A 36 1.10 1.75 9.28
C GLU A 36 1.33 0.86 8.05
N VAL A 37 0.27 0.37 7.40
CA VAL A 37 0.37 -0.39 6.13
C VAL A 37 0.97 0.46 5.01
N PHE A 38 0.60 1.73 4.92
CA PHE A 38 1.13 2.63 3.90
C PHE A 38 2.63 2.89 4.09
N ILE A 39 3.09 3.07 5.32
CA ILE A 39 4.53 3.22 5.63
C ILE A 39 5.28 1.94 5.26
N GLU A 40 4.79 0.78 5.69
CA GLU A 40 5.37 -0.53 5.39
C GLU A 40 5.53 -0.74 3.87
N GLN A 41 4.47 -0.48 3.09
CA GLN A 41 4.53 -0.60 1.64
C GLN A 41 5.50 0.39 0.99
N ASN A 42 5.52 1.64 1.43
CA ASN A 42 6.46 2.63 0.90
C ASN A 42 7.91 2.23 1.16
N LEU A 43 8.19 1.69 2.35
CA LEU A 43 9.52 1.19 2.69
C LEU A 43 9.88 -0.02 1.83
N CYS A 44 8.97 -0.98 1.66
CA CYS A 44 9.16 -2.14 0.79
C CYS A 44 9.46 -1.72 -0.66
N HIS A 45 8.69 -0.78 -1.21
CA HIS A 45 8.92 -0.24 -2.55
C HIS A 45 10.28 0.46 -2.67
N LEU A 46 10.68 1.23 -1.67
CA LEU A 46 12.00 1.88 -1.65
C LEU A 46 13.12 0.84 -1.66
N MET A 47 13.03 -0.19 -0.82
CA MET A 47 14.00 -1.29 -0.78
C MET A 47 14.06 -2.06 -2.10
N LEU A 48 12.92 -2.32 -2.73
CA LEU A 48 12.85 -2.97 -4.04
C LEU A 48 13.53 -2.13 -5.12
N ARG A 49 13.30 -0.83 -5.15
CA ARG A 49 13.98 0.09 -6.08
C ARG A 49 15.48 0.11 -5.83
N GLN A 50 15.91 0.18 -4.57
CA GLN A 50 17.33 0.13 -4.20
C GLN A 50 18.00 -1.15 -4.69
N LYS A 51 17.34 -2.31 -4.51
CA LYS A 51 17.81 -3.60 -5.05
C LYS A 51 17.85 -3.59 -6.58
N GLY A 52 16.84 -3.01 -7.23
CA GLY A 52 16.81 -2.85 -8.68
C GLY A 52 17.95 -1.99 -9.22
N HIS A 53 18.28 -0.88 -8.54
CA HIS A 53 19.41 -0.01 -8.90
C HIS A 53 20.78 -0.69 -8.71
N ALA A 54 20.88 -1.68 -7.82
CA ALA A 54 22.10 -2.47 -7.68
C ALA A 54 22.33 -3.45 -8.84
N VAL A 55 21.29 -3.75 -9.63
CA VAL A 55 21.39 -4.61 -10.82
C VAL A 55 21.65 -3.74 -12.05
N LYS A 56 22.70 -4.06 -12.81
CA LYS A 56 23.01 -3.36 -14.06
C LYS A 56 21.84 -3.51 -15.04
N ALA A 57 21.21 -2.38 -15.40
CA ALA A 57 20.12 -2.39 -16.36
C ALA A 57 20.60 -2.93 -17.71
N VAL A 58 19.89 -3.92 -18.24
CA VAL A 58 20.11 -4.41 -19.61
C VAL A 58 19.29 -3.52 -20.54
N PRO A 59 19.91 -2.91 -21.56
CA PRO A 59 19.18 -2.08 -22.50
C PRO A 59 18.18 -2.94 -23.28
N VAL A 60 16.90 -2.53 -23.26
CA VAL A 60 15.89 -3.14 -24.13
C VAL A 60 16.07 -2.56 -25.52
N ILE A 61 16.45 -3.41 -26.49
CA ILE A 61 16.54 -3.02 -27.89
C ILE A 61 15.12 -2.78 -28.40
N ARG A 62 14.83 -1.54 -28.82
CA ARG A 62 13.56 -1.22 -29.46
C ARG A 62 13.51 -1.90 -30.82
N HIS A 63 12.69 -2.94 -30.95
CA HIS A 63 12.37 -3.51 -32.26
C HIS A 63 11.27 -2.67 -32.90
N THR A 64 11.63 -1.81 -33.85
CA THR A 64 10.70 -0.93 -34.59
C THR A 64 9.96 -1.65 -35.73
N HIS A 65 10.02 -2.98 -35.81
CA HIS A 65 9.43 -3.76 -36.91
C HIS A 65 7.89 -3.90 -36.81
N LEU A 66 7.26 -3.40 -35.74
CA LEU A 66 5.81 -3.52 -35.54
C LEU A 66 5.05 -2.19 -35.66
N GLU A 67 5.67 -1.15 -36.24
CA GLU A 67 4.94 0.06 -36.62
C GLU A 67 4.30 -0.17 -38.01
N PRO A 68 2.96 -0.26 -38.13
CA PRO A 68 2.34 -0.24 -39.45
C PRO A 68 2.61 1.13 -40.08
N ALA A 69 3.09 1.11 -41.32
CA ALA A 69 3.22 2.32 -42.12
C ALA A 69 1.87 3.03 -42.15
N VAL A 70 1.80 4.19 -41.50
CA VAL A 70 0.66 5.11 -41.63
C VAL A 70 0.66 5.57 -43.10
N ILE A 71 -0.28 5.03 -43.86
CA ILE A 71 -0.62 5.45 -45.23
C ILE A 71 -1.48 6.72 -45.14
#